data_AF-U3TWS3-F1
#
_entry.id   AF-U3TWS3-F1
#
_cell.length_a   1.000
_cell.length_b   1.000
_cell.length_c   1.000
_cell.angle_alpha   90.00
_cell.angle_beta   90.00
_cell.angle_gamma   90.00
#
_symmetry.space_group_name_H-M   'P 1'
#
loop_
_entity.id
_entity.type
_entity.pdbx_description
1 polymer ?
#
loop_
_entity_poly.entity_id
_entity_poly.type
_entity_poly.pdbx_seq_one_letter_code
_entity_poly.pdbx_strand_id
1 'polypeptide(L)'
;MQSAYSLPDVPHKQAQQTGLQVAAHFNLAADASAEQLRALPADGFWPLDRPLALGPVAISGDAVLPRPMLDTFMAGKQHRVPLMIGSNIDEASVLDYFGVDARSVLQQLRSKSRLSYRLLKWLYDIHDDSLLGRAVARDMAFTVMPLLVAKSQHSIGMPAWRYWFDYVSGNARHLYQHSTWH
;
A
#
# COMPACT_ATOMS: atom_id res chain seq x y z
N MET A 1 -7.91 -3.95 -11.95
CA MET A 1 -6.92 -3.83 -10.88
C MET A 1 -7.24 -4.87 -9.81
N GLN A 2 -6.21 -5.48 -9.24
CA GLN A 2 -6.36 -6.56 -8.26
C GLN A 2 -5.60 -6.17 -7.01
N SER A 3 -6.28 -6.18 -5.86
CA SER A 3 -5.68 -5.95 -4.54
C SER A 3 -4.85 -4.66 -4.43
N ALA A 4 -5.41 -3.53 -4.87
CA ALA A 4 -4.72 -2.23 -4.83
C ALA A 4 -4.43 -1.81 -3.37
N TYR A 5 -3.19 -1.44 -3.07
CA TYR A 5 -2.79 -0.99 -1.73
C TYR A 5 -2.85 0.55 -1.57
N SER A 6 -2.95 1.01 -0.33
CA SER A 6 -3.17 2.41 0.06
C SER A 6 -1.93 3.17 0.52
N LEU A 7 -0.76 2.53 0.41
CA LEU A 7 0.49 3.18 0.76
C LEU A 7 0.65 4.47 -0.06
N PRO A 8 0.95 5.59 0.59
CA PRO A 8 1.06 6.87 -0.10
C PRO A 8 2.25 6.85 -1.05
N ASP A 9 2.09 7.55 -2.17
CA ASP A 9 3.19 7.82 -3.09
C ASP A 9 4.32 8.58 -2.38
N VAL A 10 5.56 8.35 -2.77
CA VAL A 10 6.71 9.10 -2.27
C VAL A 10 6.87 10.38 -3.10
N PRO A 11 6.97 11.57 -2.49
CA PRO A 11 7.28 12.80 -3.21
C PRO A 11 8.66 12.72 -3.87
N HIS A 12 8.77 13.20 -5.12
CA HIS A 12 10.01 13.15 -5.90
C HIS A 12 11.23 13.70 -5.16
N LYS A 13 11.08 14.82 -4.44
CA LYS A 13 12.17 15.40 -3.62
C LYS A 13 12.67 14.43 -2.54
N GLN A 14 11.78 13.69 -1.90
CA GLN A 14 12.14 12.71 -0.88
C GLN A 14 12.84 11.51 -1.54
N ALA A 15 12.32 11.03 -2.67
CA ALA A 15 12.98 9.95 -3.42
C ALA A 15 14.39 10.32 -3.88
N GLN A 16 14.60 11.58 -4.32
CA GLN A 16 15.93 12.09 -4.66
C GLN A 16 16.87 12.10 -3.46
N GLN A 17 16.40 12.49 -2.28
CA GLN A 17 17.19 12.44 -1.05
C GLN A 17 17.59 11.01 -0.69
N THR A 18 16.68 10.05 -0.81
CA THR A 18 17.01 8.63 -0.64
C THR A 18 18.04 8.17 -1.67
N GLY A 19 17.91 8.57 -2.93
CA GLY A 19 18.90 8.26 -3.98
C GLY A 19 20.31 8.78 -3.65
N LEU A 20 20.41 10.01 -3.11
CA LEU A 20 21.70 10.56 -2.64
C LEU A 20 22.27 9.79 -1.45
N GLN A 21 21.42 9.35 -0.51
CA GLN A 21 21.85 8.53 0.62
C GLN A 21 22.34 7.15 0.17
N VAL A 22 21.68 6.54 -0.82
CA VAL A 22 22.12 5.28 -1.43
C VAL A 22 23.46 5.47 -2.15
N ALA A 23 23.63 6.54 -2.92
CA ALA A 23 24.92 6.85 -3.56
C ALA A 23 26.04 7.01 -2.52
N ALA A 24 25.79 7.75 -1.44
CA ALA A 24 26.74 7.91 -0.34
C ALA A 24 27.06 6.59 0.38
N HIS A 25 26.08 5.70 0.54
CA HIS A 25 26.28 4.35 1.10
C HIS A 25 27.31 3.55 0.28
N PHE A 26 27.31 3.73 -1.05
CA PHE A 26 28.31 3.13 -1.95
C PHE A 26 29.57 3.99 -2.15
N ASN A 27 29.81 4.97 -1.29
CA ASN A 27 30.96 5.88 -1.33
C ASN A 27 31.04 6.74 -2.61
N LEU A 28 29.90 7.01 -3.24
CA LEU A 28 29.81 7.96 -4.36
C LEU A 28 29.48 9.37 -3.86
N ALA A 29 30.03 10.37 -4.54
CA ALA A 29 29.73 11.77 -4.27
C ALA A 29 28.31 12.15 -4.74
N ALA A 30 27.78 13.27 -4.25
CA ALA A 30 26.44 13.73 -4.59
C ALA A 30 26.26 14.10 -6.07
N ASP A 31 27.36 14.39 -6.76
CA ASP A 31 27.45 14.71 -8.19
C ASP A 31 27.89 13.52 -9.05
N ALA A 32 27.79 12.29 -8.51
CA ALA A 32 28.13 11.07 -9.24
C ALA A 32 27.41 10.99 -10.60
N SER A 33 28.15 10.60 -11.63
CA SER A 33 27.63 10.46 -12.98
C SER A 33 26.74 9.22 -13.12
N ALA A 34 25.91 9.20 -14.16
CA ALA A 34 25.06 8.04 -14.44
C ALA A 34 25.89 6.78 -14.74
N GLU A 35 27.10 6.94 -15.31
CA GLU A 35 28.04 5.85 -15.55
C GLU A 35 28.58 5.28 -14.24
N GLN A 36 28.94 6.13 -13.28
CA GLN A 36 29.40 5.70 -11.95
C GLN A 36 28.30 4.95 -11.19
N LEU A 37 27.06 5.45 -11.25
CA LEU A 37 25.91 4.79 -10.63
C LEU A 37 25.63 3.41 -11.25
N ARG A 38 25.75 3.27 -12.58
CA ARG A 38 25.58 1.99 -13.28
C ARG A 38 26.73 1.00 -13.06
N ALA A 39 27.91 1.50 -12.66
CA ALA A 39 29.06 0.66 -12.35
C ALA A 39 28.98 0.02 -10.94
N LEU A 40 28.03 0.43 -10.10
CA LEU A 40 27.80 -0.19 -8.80
C LEU A 40 27.40 -1.67 -8.92
N PRO A 41 27.89 -2.54 -8.03
CA PRO A 41 27.52 -3.95 -8.05
C PRO A 41 26.03 -4.13 -7.74
N ALA A 42 25.28 -4.77 -8.64
CA ALA A 42 23.84 -4.97 -8.49
C ALA A 42 23.47 -5.71 -7.19
N ASP A 43 24.29 -6.70 -6.79
CA ASP A 43 24.09 -7.47 -5.58
C ASP A 43 24.21 -6.64 -4.29
N GLY A 44 24.83 -5.45 -4.37
CA GLY A 44 24.94 -4.52 -3.25
C GLY A 44 23.60 -3.87 -2.86
N PHE A 45 22.61 -3.85 -3.75
CA PHE A 45 21.31 -3.22 -3.49
C PHE A 45 20.34 -4.11 -2.71
N TRP A 46 20.44 -5.43 -2.87
CA TRP A 46 19.52 -6.39 -2.24
C TRP A 46 19.53 -6.35 -0.70
N PRO A 47 20.69 -6.23 -0.02
CA PRO A 47 20.75 -6.18 1.43
C PRO A 47 20.37 -4.82 2.03
N LEU A 48 20.04 -3.81 1.22
CA LEU A 48 19.67 -2.50 1.76
C LEU A 48 18.34 -2.61 2.51
N ASP A 49 18.33 -2.07 3.72
CA ASP A 49 17.14 -1.92 4.55
C ASP A 49 16.65 -0.47 4.57
N ARG A 50 15.46 -0.25 5.10
CA ARG A 50 14.97 1.12 5.35
C ARG A 50 15.95 1.86 6.28
N PRO A 51 16.27 3.14 5.99
CA PRO A 51 15.61 4.03 5.03
C PRO A 51 16.18 4.01 3.61
N LEU A 52 17.19 3.18 3.31
CA LEU A 52 17.87 3.12 2.01
C LEU A 52 17.12 2.27 0.98
N ALA A 53 16.35 1.29 1.43
CA ALA A 53 15.48 0.48 0.58
C ALA A 53 14.28 1.28 0.04
N LEU A 54 13.97 1.08 -1.24
CA LEU A 54 12.75 1.62 -1.85
C LEU A 54 11.53 0.79 -1.41
N GLY A 55 10.44 1.49 -1.07
CA GLY A 55 9.15 0.86 -0.84
C GLY A 55 8.45 0.52 -2.17
N PRO A 56 7.47 -0.41 -2.16
CA PRO A 56 6.67 -0.73 -3.33
C PRO A 56 5.61 0.36 -3.52
N VAL A 57 5.99 1.58 -3.85
CA VAL A 57 5.07 2.71 -4.06
C VAL A 57 5.57 3.58 -5.21
N ALA A 58 4.64 4.29 -5.87
CA ALA A 58 5.02 5.21 -6.94
C ALA A 58 5.73 6.45 -6.38
N ILE A 59 6.53 7.10 -7.23
CA ILE A 59 7.09 8.42 -6.96
C ILE A 59 6.22 9.44 -7.68
N SER A 60 5.73 10.43 -6.94
CA SER A 60 4.89 11.51 -7.50
C SER A 60 5.64 12.85 -7.53
N GLY A 61 5.30 13.70 -8.49
CA GLY A 61 5.86 15.03 -8.66
C GLY A 61 6.78 15.21 -9.87
N ASP A 62 6.82 14.24 -10.79
CA ASP A 62 7.55 14.33 -12.05
C ASP A 62 6.60 14.45 -13.26
N ALA A 63 7.13 14.36 -14.49
CA ALA A 63 6.33 14.49 -15.70
C ALA A 63 5.38 13.29 -15.95
N VAL A 64 5.68 12.12 -15.40
CA VAL A 64 4.90 10.89 -15.61
C VAL A 64 3.78 10.79 -14.58
N LEU A 65 4.05 11.09 -13.32
CA LEU A 65 3.07 11.16 -12.24
C LEU A 65 3.15 12.53 -11.55
N PRO A 66 2.57 13.61 -12.13
CA PRO A 66 2.72 14.96 -11.59
C PRO A 66 2.05 15.20 -10.25
N ARG A 67 1.06 14.37 -9.91
CA ARG A 67 0.27 14.44 -8.67
C ARG A 67 0.13 13.03 -8.08
N PRO A 68 -0.02 12.92 -6.75
CA PRO A 68 -0.35 11.65 -6.14
C PRO A 68 -1.56 10.99 -6.79
N MET A 69 -1.54 9.66 -6.90
CA MET A 69 -2.59 8.89 -7.56
C MET A 69 -3.95 9.13 -6.89
N LEU A 70 -4.01 9.05 -5.56
CA LEU A 70 -5.27 9.24 -4.83
C LEU A 70 -5.85 10.64 -5.05
N ASP A 71 -5.03 11.68 -5.03
CA ASP A 71 -5.46 13.05 -5.31
C ASP A 71 -6.03 13.18 -6.74
N THR A 72 -5.41 12.51 -7.69
CA THR A 72 -5.88 12.48 -9.09
C THR A 72 -7.26 11.84 -9.20
N PHE A 73 -7.50 10.72 -8.51
CA PHE A 73 -8.81 10.08 -8.44
C PHE A 73 -9.85 10.93 -7.70
N MET A 74 -9.50 11.50 -6.55
CA MET A 74 -10.43 12.34 -5.76
C MET A 74 -10.82 13.62 -6.50
N ALA A 75 -9.92 14.13 -7.36
CA ALA A 75 -10.20 15.26 -8.24
C ALA A 75 -10.96 14.89 -9.54
N GLY A 76 -11.25 13.61 -9.79
CA GLY A 76 -11.93 13.16 -11.01
C GLY A 76 -11.10 13.37 -12.28
N LYS A 77 -9.76 13.36 -12.17
CA LYS A 77 -8.83 13.65 -13.28
C LYS A 77 -8.20 12.42 -13.93
N GLN A 78 -8.63 11.23 -13.50
CA GLN A 78 -8.23 9.98 -14.11
C GLN A 78 -8.86 9.78 -15.49
N HIS A 79 -8.31 8.85 -16.27
CA HIS A 79 -8.86 8.52 -17.58
C HIS A 79 -10.27 7.93 -17.50
N ARG A 80 -11.10 8.31 -18.48
CA ARG A 80 -12.49 7.85 -18.62
C ARG A 80 -12.56 6.48 -19.27
N VAL A 81 -12.21 5.44 -18.51
CA VAL A 81 -12.26 4.04 -18.96
C VAL A 81 -13.08 3.17 -18.00
N PRO A 82 -13.84 2.16 -18.48
CA PRO A 82 -14.49 1.19 -17.60
C PRO A 82 -13.45 0.50 -16.71
N LEU A 83 -13.78 0.28 -15.44
CA LEU A 83 -12.85 -0.33 -14.48
C LEU A 83 -13.44 -1.55 -13.79
N MET A 84 -12.68 -2.64 -13.73
CA MET A 84 -12.91 -3.71 -12.77
C MET A 84 -11.82 -3.67 -11.71
N ILE A 85 -12.22 -3.64 -10.44
CA ILE A 85 -11.30 -3.54 -9.29
C ILE A 85 -11.81 -4.37 -8.11
N GLY A 86 -10.95 -4.88 -7.24
CA GLY A 86 -11.42 -5.67 -6.11
C GLY A 86 -10.31 -6.10 -5.18
N SER A 87 -10.71 -6.92 -4.21
CA SER A 87 -9.87 -7.41 -3.13
C SER A 87 -10.13 -8.87 -2.85
N ASN A 88 -9.12 -9.53 -2.28
CA ASN A 88 -9.29 -10.85 -1.67
C ASN A 88 -9.85 -10.70 -0.24
N ILE A 89 -10.43 -11.77 0.30
CA ILE A 89 -11.03 -11.70 1.65
C ILE A 89 -9.98 -11.53 2.77
N ASP A 90 -8.76 -12.04 2.55
CA ASP A 90 -7.64 -11.97 3.47
C ASP A 90 -6.46 -11.17 2.90
N GLU A 91 -6.69 -9.91 2.52
CA GLU A 91 -5.58 -9.00 2.13
C GLU A 91 -4.59 -8.77 3.28
N ALA A 92 -5.02 -8.98 4.52
CA ALA A 92 -4.14 -8.82 5.68
C ALA A 92 -3.08 -9.91 5.79
N SER A 93 -3.15 -11.00 5.02
CA SER A 93 -2.15 -12.07 5.03
C SER A 93 -0.73 -11.57 4.71
N VAL A 94 -0.59 -10.54 3.88
CA VAL A 94 0.71 -9.99 3.49
C VAL A 94 1.26 -8.97 4.49
N LEU A 95 0.43 -8.48 5.41
CA LEU A 95 0.84 -7.44 6.37
C LEU A 95 1.90 -7.96 7.35
N ASP A 96 1.82 -9.23 7.73
CA ASP A 96 2.83 -9.89 8.55
C ASP A 96 4.20 -9.90 7.83
N TYR A 97 4.22 -10.07 6.50
CA TYR A 97 5.44 -9.99 5.70
C TYR A 97 6.04 -8.58 5.68
N PHE A 98 5.21 -7.54 5.75
CA PHE A 98 5.66 -6.15 5.88
C PHE A 98 6.01 -5.75 7.34
N GLY A 99 6.02 -6.70 8.28
CA GLY A 99 6.31 -6.47 9.69
C GLY A 99 5.22 -5.67 10.42
N VAL A 100 4.00 -5.62 9.87
CA VAL A 100 2.88 -4.91 10.47
C VAL A 100 2.10 -5.87 11.36
N ASP A 101 2.39 -5.85 12.67
CA ASP A 101 1.62 -6.60 13.66
C ASP A 101 0.24 -5.94 13.88
N ALA A 102 -0.84 -6.69 13.63
CA ALA A 102 -2.22 -6.28 13.84
C ALA A 102 -2.50 -5.71 15.24
N ARG A 103 -1.88 -6.29 16.29
CA ARG A 103 -2.03 -5.79 17.66
C ARG A 103 -1.35 -4.43 17.82
N SER A 104 -0.16 -4.26 17.24
CA SER A 104 0.54 -2.99 17.20
C SER A 104 -0.27 -1.89 16.50
N VAL A 105 -1.03 -2.21 15.44
CA VAL A 105 -1.89 -1.24 14.73
C VAL A 105 -2.93 -0.64 15.67
N LEU A 106 -3.64 -1.48 16.45
CA LEU A 106 -4.63 -0.98 17.42
C LEU A 106 -3.99 -0.23 18.57
N GLN A 107 -2.83 -0.69 19.07
CA GLN A 107 -2.10 0.01 20.13
C GLN A 107 -1.66 1.41 19.67
N GLN A 108 -1.12 1.53 18.46
CA GLN A 108 -0.75 2.81 17.86
C GLN A 108 -1.96 3.71 17.63
N LEU A 109 -3.09 3.15 17.16
CA LEU A 109 -4.31 3.93 16.97
C LEU A 109 -4.85 4.45 18.31
N ARG A 110 -4.86 3.60 19.34
CA ARG A 110 -5.30 3.96 20.70
C ARG A 110 -4.40 5.02 21.32
N SER A 111 -3.09 4.96 21.11
CA SER A 111 -2.13 5.94 21.65
C SER A 111 -2.22 7.28 20.93
N LYS A 112 -2.40 7.28 19.60
CA LYS A 112 -2.52 8.51 18.79
C LYS A 112 -3.88 9.19 18.94
N SER A 113 -4.98 8.43 19.00
CA SER A 113 -6.34 8.99 19.10
C SER A 113 -7.32 8.02 19.76
N ARG A 114 -7.67 8.31 21.01
CA ARG A 114 -8.72 7.59 21.75
C ARG A 114 -10.09 7.69 21.07
N LEU A 115 -10.40 8.82 20.44
CA LEU A 115 -11.66 9.02 19.73
C LEU A 115 -11.74 8.11 18.50
N SER A 116 -10.70 8.10 17.67
CA SER A 116 -10.63 7.25 16.47
C SER A 116 -10.73 5.77 16.82
N TYR A 117 -10.05 5.34 17.90
CA TYR A 117 -10.16 3.97 18.40
C TYR A 117 -11.59 3.61 18.85
N ARG A 118 -12.29 4.50 19.56
CA ARG A 118 -13.69 4.27 19.97
C ARG A 118 -14.65 4.20 18.78
N LEU A 119 -14.48 5.09 17.81
CA LEU A 119 -15.26 5.06 16.57
C LEU A 119 -15.04 3.77 15.81
N LEU A 120 -13.80 3.28 15.79
CA LEU A 120 -13.46 2.05 15.13
C LEU A 120 -14.09 0.82 15.81
N LYS A 121 -14.08 0.76 17.15
CA LYS A 121 -14.83 -0.27 17.91
C LYS A 121 -16.34 -0.20 17.73
N TRP A 122 -16.87 0.95 17.33
CA TRP A 122 -18.29 1.09 16.99
C TRP A 122 -18.58 0.64 15.54
N LEU A 123 -17.65 0.87 14.62
CA LEU A 123 -17.79 0.50 13.20
C LEU A 123 -17.63 -1.01 12.96
N TYR A 124 -16.77 -1.67 13.73
CA TYR A 124 -16.51 -3.10 13.61
C TYR A 124 -17.11 -3.86 14.80
N ASP A 125 -18.03 -4.79 14.53
CA ASP A 125 -18.57 -5.73 15.52
C ASP A 125 -17.59 -6.90 15.77
N ILE A 126 -16.34 -6.57 16.13
CA ILE A 126 -15.27 -7.53 16.40
C ILE A 126 -14.68 -7.21 17.77
N HIS A 127 -14.86 -8.14 18.70
CA HIS A 127 -14.48 -7.95 20.10
C HIS A 127 -13.08 -8.49 20.44
N ASP A 128 -12.51 -9.33 19.57
CA ASP A 128 -11.12 -9.77 19.67
C ASP A 128 -10.20 -8.71 19.06
N ASP A 129 -9.30 -8.15 19.86
CA ASP A 129 -8.40 -7.07 19.44
C ASP A 129 -7.41 -7.53 18.33
N SER A 130 -7.05 -8.82 18.24
CA SER A 130 -6.18 -9.33 17.18
C SER A 130 -6.92 -9.38 15.84
N LEU A 131 -8.13 -9.95 15.84
CA LEU A 131 -8.99 -10.01 14.65
C LEU A 131 -9.44 -8.63 14.21
N LEU A 132 -9.74 -7.74 15.17
CA LEU A 132 -10.06 -6.34 14.89
C LEU A 132 -8.85 -5.64 14.26
N GLY A 133 -7.65 -5.81 14.82
CA GLY A 133 -6.42 -5.27 14.25
C GLY A 133 -6.20 -5.71 12.82
N ARG A 134 -6.39 -7.00 12.52
CA ARG A 134 -6.29 -7.54 11.15
C ARG A 134 -7.33 -6.94 10.22
N ALA A 135 -8.59 -6.88 10.62
CA ALA A 135 -9.67 -6.31 9.80
C ALA A 135 -9.42 -4.83 9.49
N VAL A 136 -8.98 -4.06 10.48
CA VAL A 136 -8.63 -2.64 10.32
C VAL A 136 -7.45 -2.47 9.39
N ALA A 137 -6.39 -3.24 9.61
CA ALA A 137 -5.18 -3.14 8.80
C ALA A 137 -5.46 -3.57 7.36
N ARG A 138 -6.22 -4.64 7.14
CA ARG A 138 -6.75 -5.05 5.82
C ARG A 138 -7.47 -3.89 5.14
N ASP A 139 -8.42 -3.28 5.83
CA ASP A 139 -9.31 -2.29 5.21
C ASP A 139 -8.57 -0.98 4.93
N MET A 140 -7.73 -0.54 5.87
CA MET A 140 -6.87 0.62 5.68
C MET A 140 -5.84 0.41 4.56
N ALA A 141 -5.20 -0.76 4.51
CA ALA A 141 -4.11 -1.03 3.57
C ALA A 141 -4.60 -1.42 2.18
N PHE A 142 -5.74 -2.09 2.05
CA PHE A 142 -6.18 -2.69 0.78
C PHE A 142 -7.63 -2.37 0.46
N THR A 143 -8.61 -2.82 1.24
CA THR A 143 -10.04 -2.82 0.84
C THR A 143 -10.63 -1.43 0.53
N VAL A 144 -10.20 -0.39 1.26
CA VAL A 144 -10.74 0.96 1.08
C VAL A 144 -10.34 1.56 -0.27
N MET A 145 -9.15 1.23 -0.79
CA MET A 145 -8.66 1.81 -2.04
C MET A 145 -9.49 1.40 -3.27
N PRO A 146 -9.78 0.12 -3.53
CA PRO A 146 -10.75 -0.31 -4.52
C PRO A 146 -12.10 0.40 -4.43
N LEU A 147 -12.59 0.65 -3.22
CA LEU A 147 -13.85 1.38 -3.01
C LEU A 147 -13.73 2.84 -3.45
N LEU A 148 -12.67 3.53 -3.05
CA LEU A 148 -12.43 4.93 -3.41
C LEU A 148 -12.25 5.11 -4.91
N VAL A 149 -11.48 4.22 -5.54
CA VAL A 149 -11.25 4.23 -6.99
C VAL A 149 -12.53 3.89 -7.78
N ALA A 150 -13.33 2.92 -7.31
CA ALA A 150 -14.61 2.64 -7.95
C ALA A 150 -15.58 3.84 -7.84
N LYS A 151 -15.61 4.50 -6.69
CA LYS A 151 -16.42 5.72 -6.48
C LYS A 151 -15.95 6.88 -7.34
N SER A 152 -14.64 7.07 -7.51
CA SER A 152 -14.13 8.12 -8.39
C SER A 152 -14.42 7.84 -9.87
N GLN A 153 -14.41 6.59 -10.31
CA GLN A 153 -14.89 6.25 -11.67
C GLN A 153 -16.36 6.59 -11.85
N HIS A 154 -17.19 6.25 -10.86
CA HIS A 154 -18.61 6.57 -10.90
C HIS A 154 -18.85 8.09 -10.94
N SER A 155 -18.08 8.89 -10.18
CA SER A 155 -18.26 10.35 -10.13
C SER A 155 -17.95 11.06 -11.46
N ILE A 156 -17.17 10.44 -12.35
CA ILE A 156 -16.89 10.94 -13.70
C ILE A 156 -17.76 10.27 -14.79
N GLY A 157 -18.82 9.56 -14.37
CA GLY A 157 -19.78 8.89 -15.26
C GLY A 157 -19.25 7.64 -15.95
N MET A 158 -18.21 7.00 -15.40
CA MET A 158 -17.69 5.72 -15.90
C MET A 158 -18.23 4.54 -15.08
N PRO A 159 -18.53 3.40 -15.73
CA PRO A 159 -18.87 2.18 -15.01
C PRO A 159 -17.66 1.63 -14.26
N ALA A 160 -17.90 1.16 -13.04
CA ALA A 160 -16.94 0.42 -12.25
C ALA A 160 -17.59 -0.84 -11.66
N TRP A 161 -16.92 -1.98 -11.78
CA TRP A 161 -17.32 -3.24 -11.15
C TRP A 161 -16.36 -3.55 -10.03
N ARG A 162 -16.91 -3.76 -8.83
CA ARG A 162 -16.12 -4.19 -7.68
C ARG A 162 -16.31 -5.68 -7.44
N TYR A 163 -15.21 -6.42 -7.32
CA TYR A 163 -15.24 -7.83 -6.94
C TYR A 163 -14.71 -8.04 -5.52
N TRP A 164 -15.11 -9.15 -4.92
CA TRP A 164 -14.58 -9.69 -3.68
C TRP A 164 -14.30 -11.17 -3.91
N PHE A 165 -13.06 -11.60 -3.76
CA PHE A 165 -12.66 -12.98 -4.06
C PHE A 165 -12.39 -13.75 -2.76
N ASP A 166 -13.06 -14.89 -2.60
CA ASP A 166 -13.08 -15.67 -1.36
C ASP A 166 -12.83 -17.17 -1.57
N TYR A 167 -12.54 -17.59 -2.80
CA TYR A 167 -12.42 -19.01 -3.14
C TYR A 167 -11.03 -19.58 -2.82
N VAL A 168 -11.01 -20.62 -1.98
CA VAL A 168 -9.85 -21.48 -1.74
C VAL A 168 -10.16 -22.91 -2.19
N SER A 169 -9.27 -23.48 -3.01
CA SER A 169 -9.39 -24.86 -3.48
C SER A 169 -9.35 -25.85 -2.31
N GLY A 170 -10.13 -26.94 -2.39
CA GLY A 170 -10.24 -27.92 -1.29
C GLY A 170 -8.89 -28.44 -0.80
N ASN A 171 -7.97 -28.73 -1.73
CA ASN A 171 -6.64 -29.26 -1.41
C ASN A 171 -5.73 -28.22 -0.74
N ALA A 172 -6.02 -26.92 -0.87
CA ALA A 172 -5.17 -25.85 -0.33
C ALA A 172 -5.72 -25.25 0.98
N ARG A 173 -6.93 -25.60 1.42
CA ARG A 173 -7.54 -25.00 2.63
C ARG A 173 -6.70 -25.09 3.90
N HIS A 174 -5.84 -26.11 4.00
CA HIS A 174 -4.92 -26.26 5.12
C HIS A 174 -3.82 -25.17 5.17
N LEU A 175 -3.47 -24.59 4.01
CA LEU A 175 -2.51 -23.48 3.90
C LEU A 175 -3.16 -22.13 4.19
N TYR A 176 -4.43 -21.98 3.83
CA TYR A 176 -5.19 -20.72 3.88
C TYR A 176 -6.13 -20.67 5.09
N GLN A 177 -5.57 -20.59 6.30
CA GLN A 177 -6.33 -20.62 7.56
C GLN A 177 -7.36 -19.48 7.71
N HIS A 178 -7.13 -18.36 7.03
CA HIS A 178 -7.99 -17.18 7.05
C HIS A 178 -8.67 -16.93 5.70
N SER A 179 -8.79 -17.97 4.87
CA SER A 179 -9.27 -17.90 3.48
C SER A 179 -8.26 -17.22 2.54
N THR A 180 -8.73 -16.67 1.43
CA THR A 180 -7.89 -16.29 0.29
C THR A 180 -7.00 -15.10 0.62
N TRP A 181 -5.70 -15.35 0.67
CA TRP A 181 -4.63 -14.37 0.88
C TRP A 181 -4.59 -13.28 -0.19
N HIS A 182 -3.88 -12.18 0.11
CA HIS A 182 -3.49 -11.13 -0.83
C HIS A 182 -2.90 -11.69 -2.14
#